data_AF-A0A1H6JTW1-F1
#
_entry.id   AF-A0A1H6JTW1-F1
#
_cell.length_a   1.000
_cell.length_b   1.000
_cell.length_c   1.000
_cell.angle_alpha   90.00
_cell.angle_beta   90.00
_cell.angle_gamma   90.00
#
_symmetry.space_group_name_H-M   'P 1'
#
loop_
_entity.id
_entity.type
_entity.pdbx_description
1 polymer ?
#
loop_
_entity_poly.entity_id
_entity_poly.type
_entity_poly.pdbx_seq_one_letter_code
_entity_poly.pdbx_strand_id
1 'polypeptide(L)'
;MSEESPTLPEKENTIVVRNEFTEVYVKKVHTGKGERLEVVSPKTGFSIRLDALGLEGLSWQDPETISKFLETPYGPEDHDESH
;
A
#
# COMPACT_ATOMS: atom_id res chain seq x y z
N MET A 1 12.51 24.53 0.36
CA MET A 1 11.99 23.20 0.72
C MET A 1 11.67 22.52 -0.60
N SER A 2 12.51 21.57 -1.01
CA SER A 2 12.32 20.87 -2.29
C SER A 2 11.13 19.94 -2.14
N GLU A 3 10.06 20.22 -2.87
CA GLU A 3 9.01 19.23 -3.12
C GLU A 3 9.65 18.10 -3.92
N GLU A 4 10.03 17.03 -3.23
CA GLU A 4 10.40 15.77 -3.88
C GLU A 4 9.14 15.25 -4.57
N SER A 5 8.97 15.69 -5.82
CA SER A 5 7.90 15.21 -6.70
C SER A 5 8.02 13.68 -6.77
N PRO A 6 6.91 12.93 -6.68
CA PRO A 6 6.96 11.48 -6.76
C PRO A 6 7.61 11.11 -8.10
N THR A 7 8.84 10.64 -8.04
CA THR A 7 9.60 10.18 -9.20
C THR A 7 8.85 8.99 -9.76
N LEU A 8 8.26 9.14 -10.95
CA LEU A 8 7.62 8.03 -11.64
C LEU A 8 8.67 6.90 -11.76
N PRO A 9 8.39 5.71 -11.21
CA PRO A 9 9.35 4.63 -11.25
C PRO A 9 9.64 4.21 -12.70
N GLU A 10 10.90 3.89 -12.96
CA GLU A 10 11.37 3.39 -14.25
C GLU A 10 10.46 2.25 -14.74
N LYS A 11 9.93 2.42 -15.95
CA LYS A 11 8.72 1.75 -16.45
C LYS A 11 8.85 0.22 -16.59
N GLU A 12 10.05 -0.33 -16.52
CA GLU A 12 10.33 -1.71 -16.93
C GLU A 12 9.90 -2.77 -15.91
N ASN A 13 9.71 -2.42 -14.62
CA ASN A 13 9.37 -3.40 -13.56
C ASN A 13 8.22 -2.95 -12.64
N THR A 14 7.34 -2.07 -13.12
CA THR A 14 6.18 -1.59 -12.35
C THR A 14 4.90 -2.22 -12.88
N ILE A 15 4.17 -2.91 -12.00
CA ILE A 15 2.82 -3.41 -12.25
C ILE A 15 1.84 -2.32 -11.84
N VAL A 16 0.87 -2.02 -12.71
CA VAL A 16 -0.19 -1.06 -12.43
C VAL A 16 -1.47 -1.84 -12.14
N VAL A 17 -2.06 -1.63 -10.96
CA VAL A 17 -3.35 -2.20 -10.58
C VAL A 17 -4.36 -1.05 -10.51
N ARG A 18 -5.42 -1.12 -11.33
CA ARG A 18 -6.41 -0.04 -11.46
C ARG A 18 -7.83 -0.58 -11.39
N ASN A 19 -8.71 0.17 -10.73
CA ASN A 19 -10.16 0.02 -10.78
C ASN A 19 -10.83 1.37 -11.11
N GLU A 20 -12.16 1.44 -11.03
CA GLU A 20 -12.94 2.65 -11.32
C GLU A 20 -12.73 3.79 -10.29
N PHE A 21 -12.18 3.48 -9.11
CA PHE A 21 -12.02 4.44 -8.01
C PHE A 21 -10.59 4.93 -7.84
N THR A 22 -9.60 4.11 -8.22
CA THR A 22 -8.17 4.38 -7.97
C THR A 22 -7.25 3.55 -8.86
N GLU A 23 -5.98 3.95 -8.87
CA GLU A 23 -4.87 3.13 -9.34
C GLU A 23 -3.78 3.06 -8.28
N VAL A 24 -3.01 1.98 -8.28
CA VAL A 24 -1.81 1.81 -7.46
C VAL A 24 -0.68 1.25 -8.31
N TYR A 25 0.53 1.66 -7.97
CA TYR A 25 1.76 1.18 -8.60
C TYR A 25 2.45 0.19 -7.67
N VAL A 26 2.80 -0.96 -8.21
CA VAL A 26 3.44 -2.05 -7.48
C VAL A 26 4.78 -2.33 -8.14
N LYS A 27 5.87 -2.24 -7.38
CA LYS A 27 7.22 -2.53 -7.90
C LYS A 27 8.06 -3.28 -6.88
N LYS A 28 9.01 -4.06 -7.38
CA LYS A 28 10.05 -4.67 -6.54
C LYS A 28 11.13 -3.64 -6.24
N VAL A 29 11.48 -3.47 -4.97
CA VAL A 29 12.57 -2.59 -4.51
C VAL A 29 13.60 -3.37 -3.73
N HIS A 30 14.87 -3.03 -3.91
CA HIS A 30 15.96 -3.61 -3.14
C HIS A 30 16.24 -2.72 -1.93
N THR A 31 16.25 -3.33 -0.75
CA THR A 31 16.65 -2.68 0.49
C THR A 31 17.92 -3.34 1.02
N GLY A 32 18.65 -2.67 1.92
CA GLY A 32 19.79 -3.30 2.60
C GLY A 32 19.44 -4.57 3.40
N LYS A 33 18.14 -4.85 3.62
CA LYS A 33 17.60 -6.02 4.31
C LYS A 33 16.93 -7.02 3.34
N GLY A 34 17.32 -6.97 2.06
CA GLY A 34 16.76 -7.80 1.00
C GLY A 34 15.64 -7.13 0.21
N GLU A 35 14.92 -7.93 -0.56
CA GLU A 35 13.92 -7.47 -1.51
C GLU A 35 12.58 -7.15 -0.82
N ARG A 36 11.88 -6.12 -1.30
CA ARG A 36 10.55 -5.72 -0.84
C ARG A 36 9.66 -5.42 -2.04
N LEU A 37 8.36 -5.55 -1.85
CA LEU A 37 7.37 -5.06 -2.79
C LEU A 37 6.84 -3.73 -2.28
N GLU A 38 7.05 -2.66 -3.04
CA GLU A 38 6.52 -1.34 -2.75
C GLU A 38 5.19 -1.14 -3.49
N VAL A 39 4.16 -0.74 -2.75
CA VAL A 39 2.83 -0.40 -3.28
C VAL A 39 2.58 1.07 -2.99
N VAL A 40 2.34 1.85 -4.03
CA VAL A 40 2.14 3.31 -3.96
C VAL A 40 0.80 3.69 -4.54
N SER A 41 0.02 4.47 -3.78
CA SER A 41 -1.19 5.11 -4.27
C SER A 41 -0.87 6.57 -4.66
N PRO A 42 -0.78 6.90 -5.97
CA PRO A 42 -0.55 8.28 -6.38
C PRO A 42 -1.68 9.23 -5.97
N LYS A 43 -2.91 8.71 -5.83
CA LYS A 43 -4.10 9.50 -5.47
C LYS A 43 -4.04 10.01 -4.03
N THR A 44 -3.52 9.20 -3.10
CA THR A 44 -3.52 9.50 -1.67
C THR A 44 -2.13 9.80 -1.11
N GLY A 45 -1.07 9.54 -1.89
CA GLY A 45 0.31 9.67 -1.44
C GLY A 45 0.77 8.56 -0.48
N PHE A 46 -0.10 7.60 -0.13
CA PHE A 46 0.26 6.48 0.74
C PHE A 46 1.18 5.50 0.01
N SER A 47 2.16 4.98 0.76
CA SER A 47 3.09 3.96 0.30
C SER A 47 3.34 2.93 1.40
N ILE A 48 3.36 1.66 1.03
CA ILE A 48 3.72 0.56 1.92
C ILE A 48 4.77 -0.34 1.26
N ARG A 49 5.65 -0.92 2.08
CA ARG A 49 6.64 -1.91 1.65
C ARG A 49 6.39 -3.22 2.37
N LEU A 50 6.18 -4.28 1.59
CA LEU A 50 5.92 -5.61 2.08
C LEU A 50 7.13 -6.51 1.82
N ASP A 51 7.53 -7.30 2.82
CA ASP A 51 8.45 -8.41 2.62
C ASP A 51 7.70 -9.67 2.16
N ALA A 52 8.46 -10.73 1.89
CA ALA A 52 7.91 -11.99 1.41
C ALA A 52 6.89 -12.62 2.37
N LEU A 53 7.12 -12.55 3.69
CA LEU A 53 6.18 -13.09 4.69
C LEU A 53 4.92 -12.24 4.77
N GLY A 54 5.06 -10.91 4.70
CA GLY A 54 3.91 -10.01 4.64
C GLY A 54 3.02 -10.28 3.41
N LEU A 55 3.63 -10.54 2.26
CA LEU A 55 2.89 -10.91 1.04
C LEU A 55 2.23 -12.28 1.13
N GLU A 56 2.95 -13.27 1.66
CA GLU A 56 2.40 -14.61 1.88
C GLU A 56 1.17 -14.53 2.79
N GLY A 57 1.28 -13.84 3.92
CA GLY A 57 0.17 -13.62 4.85
C GLY A 57 -1.04 -12.97 4.18
N LEU A 58 -0.83 -11.93 3.36
CA LEU A 58 -1.91 -11.28 2.59
C LEU A 58 -2.54 -12.22 1.55
N SER A 59 -1.74 -13.03 0.88
CA SER A 59 -2.21 -13.94 -0.17
C SER A 59 -3.13 -15.05 0.34
N TRP A 60 -3.08 -15.33 1.64
CA TRP A 60 -3.91 -16.36 2.28
C TRP A 60 -5.21 -15.79 2.88
N GLN A 61 -5.41 -14.46 2.84
CA GLN A 61 -6.62 -13.85 3.38
C GLN A 61 -7.77 -13.91 2.38
N ASP A 62 -8.97 -14.23 2.87
CA ASP A 62 -10.20 -14.10 2.10
C ASP A 62 -10.52 -12.62 1.80
N PRO A 63 -11.18 -12.32 0.67
CA PRO A 63 -11.59 -10.96 0.32
C PRO A 63 -12.44 -10.27 1.39
N GLU A 64 -13.26 -11.04 2.13
CA GLU A 64 -14.07 -10.54 3.24
C GLU A 64 -13.19 -10.00 4.38
N THR A 65 -12.09 -10.69 4.71
CA THR A 65 -11.14 -10.27 5.74
C THR A 65 -10.41 -8.99 5.34
N ILE A 66 -9.97 -8.90 4.09
CA ILE A 66 -9.33 -7.69 3.56
C ILE A 66 -10.30 -6.51 3.55
N SER A 67 -11.58 -6.74 3.22
CA SER A 67 -12.60 -5.70 3.22
C SER A 67 -12.80 -5.09 4.62
N LYS A 68 -12.75 -5.92 5.67
CA LYS A 68 -12.85 -5.45 7.06
C LYS A 68 -11.71 -4.52 7.47
N PHE A 69 -10.50 -4.77 6.99
CA PHE A 69 -9.36 -3.87 7.24
C PHE A 69 -9.55 -2.47 6.62
N LEU A 70 -10.42 -2.36 5.61
CA LEU A 70 -10.71 -1.11 4.92
C LEU A 70 -11.93 -0.38 5.47
N GLU A 71 -12.70 -0.98 6.38
CA GLU A 71 -13.87 -0.33 7.01
C GLU A 71 -13.45 0.87 7.87
N THR A 72 -12.29 0.78 8.52
CA THR A 72 -11.68 1.87 9.29
C THR A 72 -10.28 2.16 8.78
N PRO A 73 -10.13 2.84 7.63
CA PRO A 73 -8.85 2.97 6.93
C PRO A 73 -7.78 3.75 7.72
N TYR A 74 -8.17 4.47 8.77
CA TYR A 74 -7.28 5.23 9.66
C TYR A 74 -7.15 4.64 11.08
N GLY A 75 -7.62 3.41 11.31
CA GLY A 75 -7.75 2.81 12.65
C GLY A 75 -9.14 3.07 13.24
N PRO A 76 -9.49 2.42 14.38
CA PRO A 76 -10.78 2.65 15.02
C PRO A 76 -10.94 4.15 15.26
N GLU A 77 -12.07 4.71 14.85
CA GLU A 77 -12.45 6.06 15.27
C GLU A 77 -12.38 6.03 16.80
N ASP A 78 -11.47 6.82 17.40
CA ASP A 78 -11.51 7.11 18.82
C ASP A 78 -12.88 7.76 19.06
N HIS A 79 -13.89 6.93 19.34
CA HIS A 79 -15.07 7.35 20.04
C HIS A 79 -14.57 7.73 21.43
N ASP A 80 -14.12 8.98 21.54
CA ASP A 80 -13.93 9.70 22.79
C ASP A 80 -15.31 9.77 23.45
N GLU A 81 -15.71 8.66 24.08
CA GLU A 81 -16.85 8.63 24.99
C GLU A 81 -16.44 9.41 26.24
N SER A 82 -16.53 10.73 26.12
CA SER A 82 -16.61 11.64 27.26
C SER A 82 -17.82 11.22 28.11
N HIS A 83 -17.57 10.66 29.30
CA HIS A 83 -18.53 10.54 30.38
C HIS A 83 -18.07 11.34 31.59
#